data_AF-A0A7V1DNG8-F1
#
_entry.id   AF-A0A7V1DNG8-F1
#
_cell.length_a   1.000
_cell.length_b   1.000
_cell.length_c   1.000
_cell.angle_alpha   90.00
_cell.angle_beta   90.00
_cell.angle_gamma   90.00
#
_symmetry.space_group_name_H-M   'P 1'
#
loop_
_entity.id
_entity.type
_entity.pdbx_description
1 polymer ?
#
loop_
_entity_poly.entity_id
_entity_poly.type
_entity_poly.pdbx_seq_one_letter_code
_entity_poly.pdbx_strand_id
1 'polypeptide(L)'
;MSQNVCSWLRLLTVALFLGLAPAVAYAHISALQPVLLDLLRASDCVVAGRTGNTEADERGGGVVVLLDPISWCGIEMPPRLRLRVQTTPLEGQRYVFFVERRGPSWRDRAPAGILFPLLRQDQQRVHAALRTLWHLRGRPADTRYRAAFLRLLETQSHEWQYHAAIAIAHLAQLSGRLPEAELQRLRSAAQRSEDPALRSLLQHLTGATRALAE
;
A
#
# COMPACT_ATOMS: atom_id res chain seq x y z
N MET A 1 -2.33 51.06 -16.84
CA MET A 1 -1.46 49.86 -16.90
C MET A 1 -1.70 48.91 -15.71
N SER A 2 -2.93 48.42 -15.50
CA SER A 2 -3.31 47.65 -14.28
C SER A 2 -4.00 46.30 -14.57
N GLN A 3 -4.50 46.06 -15.79
CA GLN A 3 -5.27 44.86 -16.10
C GLN A 3 -4.40 43.62 -16.43
N ASN A 4 -3.20 43.80 -16.97
CA ASN A 4 -2.34 42.66 -17.34
C ASN A 4 -1.72 41.97 -16.11
N VAL A 5 -1.34 42.73 -15.07
CA VAL A 5 -0.72 42.16 -13.86
C VAL A 5 -1.71 41.26 -13.09
N CYS A 6 -3.01 41.62 -13.10
CA CYS A 6 -4.04 40.86 -12.40
C CYS A 6 -4.36 39.51 -13.08
N SER A 7 -4.28 39.45 -14.42
CA SER A 7 -4.46 38.19 -15.17
C SER A 7 -3.26 37.25 -15.04
N TRP A 8 -2.04 37.78 -15.00
CA TRP A 8 -0.84 36.97 -14.75
C TRP A 8 -0.83 36.40 -13.34
N LEU A 9 -1.22 37.19 -12.32
CA LEU A 9 -1.37 36.67 -10.95
C LEU A 9 -2.42 35.57 -10.88
N ARG A 10 -3.60 35.73 -11.49
CA ARG A 10 -4.64 34.68 -11.50
C ARG A 10 -4.22 33.40 -12.23
N LEU A 11 -3.51 33.52 -13.36
CA LEU A 11 -2.95 32.36 -14.07
C LEU A 11 -1.83 31.68 -13.27
N LEU A 12 -1.00 32.46 -12.55
CA LEU A 12 0.03 31.91 -11.68
C LEU A 12 -0.60 31.23 -10.45
N THR A 13 -1.68 31.76 -9.88
CA THR A 13 -2.40 31.12 -8.77
C THR A 13 -3.12 29.85 -9.22
N VAL A 14 -3.72 29.84 -10.41
CA VAL A 14 -4.37 28.64 -10.99
C VAL A 14 -3.33 27.59 -11.38
N ALA A 15 -2.17 27.99 -11.92
CA ALA A 15 -1.06 27.08 -12.19
C ALA A 15 -0.38 26.56 -10.90
N LEU A 16 -0.31 27.37 -9.83
CA LEU A 16 0.16 26.91 -8.52
C LEU A 16 -0.84 25.93 -7.89
N PHE A 17 -2.15 26.19 -8.00
CA PHE A 17 -3.18 25.31 -7.44
C PHE A 17 -3.38 24.01 -8.25
N LEU A 18 -3.23 24.04 -9.57
CA LEU A 18 -3.22 22.84 -10.42
C LEU A 18 -1.87 22.09 -10.39
N GLY A 19 -0.77 22.77 -10.06
CA GLY A 19 0.57 22.19 -9.94
C GLY A 19 0.90 21.61 -8.55
N LEU A 20 0.14 21.94 -7.50
CA LEU A 20 0.40 21.52 -6.12
C LEU A 20 -0.62 20.50 -5.56
N ALA A 21 -1.55 19.99 -6.37
CA ALA A 21 -2.43 18.87 -5.99
C ALA A 21 -2.28 17.75 -7.03
N PRO A 22 -1.32 16.83 -6.82
CA PRO A 22 -1.43 15.86 -5.73
C PRO A 22 -0.18 15.81 -4.84
N ALA A 23 0.26 16.95 -4.30
CA ALA A 23 1.02 16.96 -3.05
C ALA A 23 0.07 16.95 -1.82
N VAL A 24 -1.23 16.72 -2.05
CA VAL A 24 -2.22 16.56 -0.99
C VAL A 24 -2.07 15.17 -0.39
N ALA A 25 -1.43 15.17 0.78
CA ALA A 25 -1.45 14.14 1.81
C ALA A 25 -0.59 12.89 1.56
N TYR A 26 0.72 13.09 1.34
CA TYR A 26 1.69 12.26 2.07
C TYR A 26 1.67 12.69 3.55
N ALA A 27 0.52 12.48 4.20
CA ALA A 27 0.46 12.59 5.64
C ALA A 27 1.42 11.54 6.19
N HIS A 28 2.48 12.03 6.84
CA HIS A 28 3.39 11.24 7.66
C HIS A 28 2.58 10.26 8.51
N ILE A 29 2.75 8.96 8.24
CA ILE A 29 2.29 7.93 9.16
C ILE A 29 3.53 7.20 9.63
N SER A 30 4.04 7.67 10.77
CA SER A 30 4.89 6.87 11.64
C SER A 30 4.08 5.66 12.10
N ALA A 31 4.67 4.46 11.96
CA ALA A 31 4.15 3.13 12.36
C ALA A 31 3.33 2.31 11.34
N LEU A 32 4.00 1.53 10.46
CA LEU A 32 3.34 0.80 9.35
C LEU A 32 3.67 -0.71 9.17
N GLN A 33 4.67 -1.29 9.85
CA GLN A 33 4.67 -2.75 10.08
C GLN A 33 3.46 -3.20 10.93
N PRO A 34 3.09 -2.49 12.03
CA PRO A 34 1.83 -2.76 12.71
C PRO A 34 0.69 -2.55 11.75
N VAL A 35 0.67 -1.59 10.81
CA VAL A 35 -0.50 -1.43 9.92
C VAL A 35 -0.71 -2.59 8.95
N LEU A 36 0.30 -3.12 8.25
CA LEU A 36 0.04 -4.32 7.42
C LEU A 36 -0.28 -5.53 8.30
N LEU A 37 0.35 -5.63 9.48
CA LEU A 37 0.07 -6.69 10.45
C LEU A 37 -1.32 -6.57 11.07
N ASP A 38 -1.79 -5.36 11.35
CA ASP A 38 -3.05 -4.98 11.97
C ASP A 38 -4.14 -5.06 10.92
N LEU A 39 -3.86 -4.72 9.66
CA LEU A 39 -4.72 -5.05 8.53
C LEU A 39 -4.89 -6.56 8.44
N LEU A 40 -3.80 -7.34 8.46
CA LEU A 40 -3.88 -8.80 8.43
C LEU A 40 -4.60 -9.36 9.67
N ARG A 41 -4.38 -8.82 10.86
CA ARG A 41 -4.99 -9.27 12.14
C ARG A 41 -6.45 -8.87 12.27
N ALA A 42 -6.80 -7.67 11.84
CA ALA A 42 -8.15 -7.11 11.93
C ALA A 42 -9.02 -7.45 10.72
N SER A 43 -8.46 -8.12 9.70
CA SER A 43 -9.22 -8.67 8.59
C SER A 43 -9.58 -10.12 8.87
N ASP A 44 -10.76 -10.49 8.39
CA ASP A 44 -11.20 -11.88 8.35
C ASP A 44 -10.62 -12.61 7.13
N CYS A 45 -10.26 -11.86 6.08
CA CYS A 45 -9.65 -12.40 4.89
C CYS A 45 -8.78 -11.40 4.12
N VAL A 46 -7.91 -11.92 3.26
CA VAL A 46 -7.32 -11.17 2.15
C VAL A 46 -7.98 -11.64 0.86
N VAL A 47 -8.52 -10.71 0.08
CA VAL A 47 -9.24 -11.01 -1.16
C VAL A 47 -8.58 -10.25 -2.31
N ALA A 48 -8.33 -10.94 -3.42
CA ALA A 48 -7.88 -10.33 -4.66
C ALA A 48 -8.99 -10.43 -5.71
N GLY A 49 -9.21 -9.39 -6.50
CA GLY A 49 -10.26 -9.42 -7.51
C GLY A 49 -10.11 -8.32 -8.54
N ARG A 50 -10.81 -8.48 -9.67
CA ARG A 50 -10.97 -7.40 -10.64
C ARG A 50 -12.15 -6.54 -10.18
N THR A 51 -11.97 -5.23 -10.13
CA THR A 51 -13.04 -4.28 -9.84
C THR A 51 -13.98 -4.20 -11.05
N GLY A 52 -15.27 -4.35 -10.81
CA GLY A 52 -16.34 -3.96 -11.73
C GLY A 52 -16.90 -2.61 -11.27
N ASN A 53 -18.23 -2.48 -11.29
CA ASN A 53 -18.92 -1.25 -10.90
C ASN A 53 -18.42 -0.70 -9.56
N THR A 54 -18.04 0.58 -9.58
CA THR A 54 -17.66 1.38 -8.42
C THR A 54 -18.66 2.50 -8.20
N GLU A 55 -19.30 2.52 -7.04
CA GLU A 55 -20.14 3.62 -6.56
C GLU A 55 -19.30 4.46 -5.59
N ALA A 56 -18.76 5.58 -6.08
CA ALA A 56 -17.99 6.50 -5.24
C ALA A 56 -18.92 7.38 -4.38
N ASP A 57 -18.51 7.65 -3.14
CA ASP A 57 -19.10 8.67 -2.30
C ASP A 57 -18.34 10.01 -2.41
N GLU A 58 -18.93 11.09 -1.89
CA GLU A 58 -18.35 12.44 -1.93
C GLU A 58 -17.00 12.57 -1.21
N ARG A 59 -16.60 11.56 -0.43
CA ARG A 59 -15.34 11.52 0.35
C ARG A 59 -14.26 10.67 -0.31
N GLY A 60 -14.50 10.19 -1.54
CA GLY A 60 -13.55 9.36 -2.29
C GLY A 60 -13.57 7.87 -1.89
N GLY A 61 -14.38 7.48 -0.89
CA GLY A 61 -14.68 6.08 -0.58
C GLY A 61 -15.88 5.58 -1.39
N GLY A 62 -16.47 4.47 -0.99
CA GLY A 62 -17.67 3.98 -1.66
C GLY A 62 -17.94 2.49 -1.55
N VAL A 63 -18.64 1.95 -2.53
CA VAL A 63 -18.88 0.50 -2.70
C VAL A 63 -18.30 0.06 -4.04
N VAL A 64 -17.50 -1.01 -4.03
CA VAL A 64 -16.99 -1.65 -5.23
C VAL A 64 -17.52 -3.07 -5.34
N VAL A 65 -17.83 -3.50 -6.57
CA VAL A 65 -18.09 -4.90 -6.88
C VAL A 65 -16.79 -5.56 -7.33
N LEU A 66 -16.33 -6.59 -6.63
CA LEU A 66 -15.27 -7.45 -7.14
C LEU A 66 -15.86 -8.58 -7.97
N LEU A 67 -15.33 -8.72 -9.18
CA LEU A 67 -15.60 -9.77 -10.13
C LEU A 67 -14.58 -10.89 -9.95
N ASP A 68 -15.07 -12.12 -9.85
CA ASP A 68 -14.27 -13.34 -9.65
C ASP A 68 -13.25 -13.20 -8.49
N PRO A 69 -13.70 -12.80 -7.29
CA PRO A 69 -12.83 -12.62 -6.14
C PRO A 69 -12.18 -13.95 -5.72
N ILE A 70 -10.90 -13.87 -5.40
CA ILE A 70 -10.07 -14.98 -4.93
C ILE A 70 -9.73 -14.72 -3.48
N SER A 71 -10.14 -15.62 -2.60
CA SER A 71 -9.69 -15.61 -1.21
C SER A 71 -8.29 -16.19 -1.08
N TRP A 72 -7.44 -15.50 -0.32
CA TRP A 72 -6.13 -16.01 0.11
C TRP A 72 -6.13 -16.49 1.56
N CYS A 73 -7.30 -16.49 2.19
CA CYS A 73 -7.51 -17.00 3.55
C CYS A 73 -8.25 -18.35 3.60
N GLY A 74 -8.67 -18.89 2.45
CA GLY A 74 -9.38 -20.17 2.36
C GLY A 74 -10.90 -20.09 2.55
N ILE A 75 -11.47 -18.87 2.55
CA ILE A 75 -12.92 -18.67 2.57
C ILE A 75 -13.44 -18.72 1.14
N GLU A 76 -14.48 -19.50 0.87
CA GLU A 76 -15.13 -19.50 -0.43
C GLU A 76 -15.76 -18.13 -0.72
N MET A 77 -15.41 -17.55 -1.87
CA MET A 77 -15.90 -16.23 -2.26
C MET A 77 -17.09 -16.36 -3.20
N PRO A 78 -18.11 -15.50 -3.06
CA PRO A 78 -19.18 -15.42 -4.05
C PRO A 78 -18.61 -14.95 -5.40
N PRO A 79 -19.26 -15.27 -6.53
CA PRO A 79 -18.80 -14.85 -7.87
C PRO A 79 -18.74 -13.32 -8.03
N ARG A 80 -19.54 -12.60 -7.22
CA ARG A 80 -19.49 -11.14 -7.07
C ARG A 80 -19.49 -10.77 -5.60
N LEU A 81 -18.53 -9.95 -5.19
CA LEU A 81 -18.42 -9.47 -3.82
C LEU A 81 -18.62 -7.95 -3.78
N ARG A 82 -19.67 -7.48 -3.10
CA ARG A 82 -19.83 -6.05 -2.79
C ARG A 82 -18.98 -5.71 -1.57
N LEU A 83 -18.05 -4.79 -1.74
CA LEU A 83 -17.08 -4.39 -0.73
C LEU A 83 -17.18 -2.89 -0.48
N ARG A 84 -17.37 -2.48 0.77
CA ARG A 84 -17.27 -1.07 1.15
C ARG A 84 -15.80 -0.68 1.29
N VAL A 85 -15.37 0.37 0.60
CA VAL A 85 -13.98 0.85 0.57
C VAL A 85 -13.88 2.28 1.09
N GLN A 86 -12.72 2.63 1.65
CA GLN A 86 -12.39 4.00 2.05
C GLN A 86 -11.71 4.79 0.93
N THR A 87 -11.33 4.11 -0.15
CA THR A 87 -10.75 4.70 -1.35
C THR A 87 -11.24 3.92 -2.55
N THR A 88 -11.85 4.62 -3.49
CA THR A 88 -12.44 4.00 -4.67
C THR A 88 -11.32 3.57 -5.62
N PRO A 89 -11.17 2.26 -5.89
CA PRO A 89 -10.21 1.78 -6.88
C PRO A 89 -10.70 2.11 -8.30
N LEU A 90 -9.79 2.09 -9.27
CA LEU A 90 -10.19 2.23 -10.68
C LEU A 90 -10.96 0.99 -11.13
N GLU A 91 -12.03 1.17 -11.90
CA GLU A 91 -12.81 0.09 -12.49
C GLU A 91 -11.98 -0.71 -13.52
N GLY A 92 -12.23 -2.02 -13.61
CA GLY A 92 -11.57 -2.94 -14.54
C GLY A 92 -10.18 -3.40 -14.11
N GLN A 93 -9.61 -2.79 -13.08
CA GLN A 93 -8.27 -3.10 -12.56
C GLN A 93 -8.31 -4.19 -11.49
N ARG A 94 -7.15 -4.78 -11.18
CA ARG A 94 -7.04 -5.80 -10.14
C ARG A 94 -6.42 -5.21 -8.89
N TYR A 95 -6.97 -5.56 -7.74
CA TYR A 95 -6.49 -5.09 -6.45
C TYR A 95 -6.56 -6.22 -5.42
N VAL A 96 -5.79 -6.04 -4.35
CA VAL A 96 -5.87 -6.82 -3.11
C VAL A 96 -6.56 -5.97 -2.04
N PHE A 97 -7.47 -6.58 -1.31
CA PHE A 97 -8.24 -5.97 -0.23
C PHE A 97 -8.06 -6.77 1.05
N PHE A 98 -8.03 -6.06 2.17
CA PHE A 98 -7.92 -6.62 3.51
C PHE A 98 -9.30 -6.50 4.13
N VAL A 99 -10.08 -7.58 4.11
CA VAL A 99 -11.53 -7.48 4.31
C VAL A 99 -11.97 -7.99 5.66
N GLU A 100 -12.87 -7.24 6.29
CA GLU A 100 -13.65 -7.64 7.45
C GLU A 100 -15.09 -7.95 7.01
N ARG A 101 -15.64 -9.04 7.53
CA ARG A 101 -17.00 -9.50 7.31
C ARG A 101 -17.84 -9.18 8.54
N ARG A 102 -18.82 -8.29 8.36
CA ARG A 102 -19.85 -7.97 9.38
C ARG A 102 -21.19 -8.49 8.91
N GLY A 103 -21.49 -9.75 9.27
CA GLY A 103 -22.69 -10.45 8.80
C GLY A 103 -22.65 -10.68 7.28
N PRO A 104 -23.61 -10.14 6.50
CA PRO A 104 -23.58 -10.22 5.03
C PRO A 104 -22.67 -9.16 4.38
N SER A 105 -22.25 -8.14 5.12
CA SER A 105 -21.52 -6.99 4.59
C SER A 105 -20.01 -7.20 4.67
N TRP A 106 -19.32 -6.81 3.61
CA TRP A 106 -17.86 -6.81 3.54
C TRP A 106 -17.32 -5.39 3.49
N ARG A 107 -16.24 -5.15 4.24
CA ARG A 107 -15.57 -3.86 4.31
C ARG A 107 -14.07 -4.03 4.15
N ASP A 108 -13.46 -3.21 3.31
CA ASP A 108 -12.02 -3.08 3.24
C ASP A 108 -11.50 -2.30 4.44
N ARG A 109 -10.45 -2.85 5.05
CA ARG A 109 -9.81 -2.33 6.25
C ARG A 109 -8.69 -1.35 5.90
N ALA A 110 -8.25 -1.29 4.64
CA ALA A 110 -7.26 -0.32 4.20
C ALA A 110 -7.72 1.11 4.57
N PRO A 111 -6.85 1.94 5.16
CA PRO A 111 -7.12 3.35 5.41
C PRO A 111 -7.45 4.12 4.13
N ALA A 112 -8.13 5.26 4.28
CA ALA A 112 -8.34 6.18 3.16
C ALA A 112 -6.99 6.62 2.54
N GLY A 113 -6.96 6.71 1.22
CA GLY A 113 -5.78 6.98 0.39
C GLY A 113 -4.95 5.73 0.03
N ILE A 114 -5.27 4.55 0.59
CA ILE A 114 -4.43 3.35 0.42
C ILE A 114 -5.13 2.32 -0.47
N LEU A 115 -4.45 1.92 -1.55
CA LEU A 115 -4.87 0.87 -2.46
C LEU A 115 -3.69 -0.07 -2.72
N PHE A 116 -3.99 -1.35 -2.99
CA PHE A 116 -2.98 -2.35 -3.31
C PHE A 116 -3.23 -2.92 -4.72
N PRO A 117 -2.76 -2.25 -5.79
CA PRO A 117 -2.85 -2.76 -7.15
C PRO A 117 -2.25 -4.16 -7.29
N LEU A 118 -2.82 -5.00 -8.13
CA LEU A 118 -2.35 -6.36 -8.37
C LEU A 118 -2.10 -6.57 -9.85
N LEU A 119 -0.84 -6.36 -10.25
CA LEU A 119 -0.40 -6.68 -11.61
C LEU A 119 -0.45 -8.20 -11.83
N ARG A 120 -0.91 -8.62 -13.02
CA ARG A 120 -1.04 -10.05 -13.35
C ARG A 120 0.30 -10.78 -13.22
N GLN A 121 1.40 -10.18 -13.66
CA GLN A 121 2.75 -10.78 -13.59
C GLN A 121 3.24 -11.01 -12.15
N ASP A 122 2.76 -10.20 -11.20
CA ASP A 122 3.18 -10.27 -9.80
C ASP A 122 2.22 -11.10 -8.93
N GLN A 123 1.05 -11.49 -9.45
CA GLN A 123 -0.02 -12.12 -8.67
C GLN A 123 0.46 -13.33 -7.87
N GLN A 124 1.28 -14.20 -8.45
CA GLN A 124 1.80 -15.38 -7.74
C GLN A 124 2.76 -15.02 -6.61
N ARG A 125 3.63 -14.01 -6.83
CA ARG A 125 4.61 -13.56 -5.83
C ARG A 125 3.90 -12.86 -4.67
N VAL A 126 2.99 -11.95 -4.99
CA VAL A 126 2.15 -11.22 -4.02
C VAL A 126 1.31 -12.21 -3.20
N HIS A 127 0.64 -13.16 -3.85
CA HIS A 127 -0.14 -14.19 -3.17
C HIS A 127 0.74 -15.04 -2.22
N ALA A 128 1.88 -15.54 -2.69
CA ALA A 128 2.77 -16.36 -1.86
C ALA A 128 3.29 -15.60 -0.63
N ALA A 129 3.68 -14.33 -0.82
CA ALA A 129 4.14 -13.47 0.26
C ALA A 129 3.01 -13.21 1.28
N LEU A 130 1.86 -12.72 0.83
CA LEU A 130 0.74 -12.39 1.71
C LEU A 130 0.13 -13.62 2.38
N ARG A 131 0.10 -14.77 1.72
CA ARG A 131 -0.31 -16.03 2.35
C ARG A 131 0.63 -16.41 3.49
N THR A 132 1.94 -16.24 3.29
CA THR A 132 2.92 -16.45 4.37
C THR A 132 2.66 -15.49 5.53
N LEU A 133 2.45 -14.21 5.25
CA LEU A 133 2.13 -13.20 6.27
C LEU A 133 0.82 -13.48 7.00
N TRP A 134 -0.20 -13.91 6.26
CA TRP A 134 -1.49 -14.31 6.80
C TRP A 134 -1.35 -15.44 7.82
N HIS A 135 -0.58 -16.48 7.51
CA HIS A 135 -0.34 -17.58 8.45
C HIS A 135 0.51 -17.18 9.66
N LEU A 136 1.30 -16.11 9.55
CA LEU A 136 2.15 -15.60 10.63
C LEU A 136 1.48 -14.49 11.46
N ARG A 137 0.29 -13.99 11.08
CA ARG A 137 -0.34 -12.80 11.68
C ARG A 137 -0.54 -12.85 13.20
N GLY A 138 -0.75 -14.04 13.77
CA GLY A 138 -0.93 -14.24 15.22
C GLY A 138 0.37 -14.47 16.00
N ARG A 139 1.53 -14.45 15.34
CA ARG A 139 2.83 -14.75 15.93
C ARG A 139 3.66 -13.46 16.10
N PRO A 140 4.68 -13.46 16.97
CA PRO A 140 5.69 -12.42 16.98
C PRO A 140 6.33 -12.30 15.58
N ALA A 141 6.65 -11.08 15.15
CA ALA A 141 7.28 -10.85 13.86
C ALA A 141 8.72 -11.40 13.85
N ASP A 142 8.87 -12.66 13.45
CA ASP A 142 10.13 -13.39 13.38
C ASP A 142 10.84 -13.23 12.01
N THR A 143 11.94 -13.94 11.80
CA THR A 143 12.71 -13.91 10.55
C THR A 143 11.88 -14.32 9.32
N ARG A 144 10.91 -15.22 9.47
CA ARG A 144 10.06 -15.67 8.35
C ARG A 144 9.09 -14.59 7.94
N TYR A 145 8.56 -13.85 8.92
CA TYR A 145 7.75 -12.67 8.68
C TYR A 145 8.54 -11.64 7.85
N ARG A 146 9.73 -11.25 8.31
CA ARG A 146 10.59 -10.29 7.60
C ARG A 146 10.94 -10.74 6.18
N ALA A 147 11.25 -12.02 5.99
CA ALA A 147 11.54 -12.57 4.67
C ALA A 147 10.33 -12.44 3.71
N ALA A 148 9.11 -12.66 4.18
CA ALA A 148 7.91 -12.52 3.36
C ALA A 148 7.60 -11.04 3.02
N PHE A 149 7.89 -10.10 3.92
CA PHE A 149 7.84 -8.66 3.63
C PHE A 149 8.84 -8.25 2.55
N LEU A 150 10.09 -8.70 2.67
CA LEU A 150 11.13 -8.40 1.68
C LEU A 150 10.79 -8.96 0.30
N ARG A 151 10.07 -10.09 0.22
CA ARG A 151 9.55 -10.61 -1.06
C ARG A 151 8.51 -9.69 -1.70
N LEU A 152 7.75 -8.92 -0.93
CA LEU A 152 6.84 -7.92 -1.50
C LEU A 152 7.61 -6.77 -2.17
N LEU A 153 8.76 -6.37 -1.63
CA LEU A 153 9.65 -5.39 -2.26
C LEU A 153 10.28 -5.86 -3.57
N GLU A 154 10.32 -7.17 -3.82
CA GLU A 154 10.90 -7.74 -5.04
C GLU A 154 9.87 -7.85 -6.19
N THR A 155 8.61 -7.45 -5.95
CA THR A 155 7.56 -7.35 -6.98
C THR A 155 7.81 -6.16 -7.92
N GLN A 156 7.19 -6.09 -9.09
CA GLN A 156 7.34 -4.93 -10.00
C GLN A 156 6.35 -3.80 -9.73
N SER A 157 5.31 -4.03 -8.94
CA SER A 157 4.38 -2.97 -8.54
C SER A 157 5.02 -2.03 -7.52
N HIS A 158 5.22 -0.77 -7.93
CA HIS A 158 5.76 0.28 -7.07
C HIS A 158 4.89 0.51 -5.83
N GLU A 159 3.58 0.29 -5.91
CA GLU A 159 2.67 0.45 -4.78
C GLU A 159 2.88 -0.63 -3.72
N TRP A 160 3.07 -1.90 -4.12
CA TRP A 160 3.46 -2.96 -3.20
C TRP A 160 4.83 -2.70 -2.59
N GLN A 161 5.79 -2.28 -3.43
CA GLN A 161 7.11 -1.94 -2.97
C GLN A 161 7.08 -0.77 -1.99
N TYR A 162 6.30 0.27 -2.27
CA TYR A 162 6.13 1.44 -1.43
C TYR A 162 5.58 1.07 -0.07
N HIS A 163 4.47 0.35 0.00
CA HIS A 163 3.90 -0.06 1.28
C HIS A 163 4.81 -1.03 2.05
N ALA A 164 5.52 -1.94 1.37
CA ALA A 164 6.50 -2.81 2.01
C ALA A 164 7.74 -2.04 2.51
N ALA A 165 8.19 -1.01 1.79
CA ALA A 165 9.30 -0.15 2.17
C ALA A 165 8.97 0.61 3.45
N ILE A 166 7.80 1.24 3.51
CA ILE A 166 7.40 1.95 4.72
C ILE A 166 7.24 0.99 5.91
N ALA A 167 6.77 -0.25 5.69
CA ALA A 167 6.71 -1.24 6.76
C ALA A 167 8.10 -1.56 7.33
N ILE A 168 9.12 -1.66 6.48
CA ILE A 168 10.50 -1.95 6.89
C ILE A 168 11.17 -0.74 7.58
N ALA A 169 10.82 0.48 7.19
CA ALA A 169 11.23 1.71 7.88
C ALA A 169 10.92 1.68 9.37
N HIS A 170 9.70 1.25 9.68
CA HIS A 170 9.23 1.23 11.05
C HIS A 170 9.87 0.11 11.87
N LEU A 171 10.13 -1.04 11.25
CA LEU A 171 10.92 -2.11 11.86
C LEU A 171 12.27 -1.62 12.35
N ALA A 172 12.98 -0.87 11.49
CA ALA A 172 14.28 -0.30 11.83
C ALA A 172 14.19 0.66 13.04
N GLN A 173 13.14 1.48 13.11
CA GLN A 173 12.90 2.40 14.23
C GLN A 173 12.65 1.66 15.55
N LEU A 174 11.88 0.57 15.53
CA LEU A 174 11.55 -0.18 16.75
C LEU A 174 12.71 -1.02 17.28
N SER A 175 13.47 -1.68 16.40
CA SER A 175 14.59 -2.52 16.83
C SER A 175 15.92 -1.78 16.94
N GLY A 176 15.95 -0.48 16.62
CA GLY A 176 17.16 0.36 16.59
C GLY A 176 18.19 -0.05 15.53
N ARG A 177 17.97 -1.16 14.82
CA ARG A 177 18.84 -1.69 13.77
C ARG A 177 18.07 -2.59 12.81
N LEU A 178 18.42 -2.50 11.54
CA LEU A 178 18.04 -3.47 10.52
C LEU A 178 19.26 -4.38 10.26
N PRO A 179 19.12 -5.72 10.22
CA PRO A 179 20.21 -6.61 9.82
C PRO A 179 20.79 -6.22 8.45
N GLU A 180 22.12 -6.27 8.31
CA GLU A 180 22.82 -5.84 7.08
C GLU A 180 22.31 -6.54 5.82
N ALA A 181 21.93 -7.82 5.92
CA ALA A 181 21.35 -8.57 4.80
C ALA A 181 19.99 -7.99 4.33
N GLU A 182 19.16 -7.49 5.25
CA GLU A 182 17.87 -6.84 4.93
C GLU A 182 18.12 -5.44 4.35
N LEU A 183 19.11 -4.75 4.89
CA LEU A 183 19.52 -3.42 4.47
C LEU A 183 20.11 -3.43 3.04
N GLN A 184 20.89 -4.45 2.69
CA GLN A 184 21.39 -4.65 1.35
C GLN A 184 20.26 -4.91 0.34
N ARG A 185 19.22 -5.65 0.73
CA ARG A 185 18.04 -5.87 -0.13
C ARG A 185 17.27 -4.57 -0.38
N LEU A 186 17.12 -3.72 0.63
CA LEU A 186 16.53 -2.38 0.46
C LEU A 186 17.35 -1.51 -0.48
N ARG A 187 18.69 -1.50 -0.34
CA ARG A 187 19.58 -0.75 -1.26
C ARG A 187 19.44 -1.24 -2.69
N SER A 188 19.42 -2.56 -2.91
CA SER A 188 19.21 -3.14 -4.23
C SER A 188 17.80 -2.88 -4.79
N ALA A 189 16.77 -2.79 -3.94
CA ALA A 189 15.44 -2.37 -4.35
C ALA A 189 15.43 -0.88 -4.75
N ALA A 190 16.10 -0.02 -3.98
CA ALA A 190 16.20 1.41 -4.28
C ALA A 190 16.87 1.66 -5.64
N GLN A 191 17.96 0.95 -5.92
CA GLN A 191 18.70 1.05 -7.19
C GLN A 191 17.87 0.61 -8.40
N ARG A 192 16.96 -0.35 -8.21
CA ARG A 192 16.08 -0.87 -9.27
C ARG A 192 14.77 -0.11 -9.40
N SER A 193 14.39 0.69 -8.39
CA SER A 193 13.15 1.44 -8.40
C SER A 193 13.20 2.55 -9.44
N GLU A 194 12.30 2.51 -10.40
CA GLU A 194 12.12 3.57 -11.40
C GLU A 194 11.34 4.76 -10.82
N ASP A 195 10.50 4.51 -9.81
CA ASP A 195 9.79 5.54 -9.06
C ASP A 195 10.76 6.36 -8.18
N PRO A 196 10.89 7.69 -8.41
CA PRO A 196 11.79 8.56 -7.65
C PRO A 196 11.40 8.73 -6.18
N ALA A 197 10.09 8.76 -5.86
CA ALA A 197 9.60 8.91 -4.49
C ALA A 197 9.86 7.65 -3.68
N LEU A 198 9.62 6.48 -4.27
CA LEU A 198 9.95 5.19 -3.67
C LEU A 198 11.47 5.00 -3.54
N ARG A 199 12.24 5.37 -4.56
CA ARG A 199 13.71 5.34 -4.50
C ARG A 199 14.23 6.21 -3.35
N SER A 200 13.73 7.43 -3.24
CA SER A 200 14.07 8.37 -2.17
C SER A 200 13.72 7.80 -0.79
N LEU A 201 12.52 7.22 -0.65
CA LEU A 201 12.10 6.53 0.57
C LEU A 201 13.10 5.41 0.91
N LEU A 202 13.32 4.46 0.00
CA LEU A 202 14.22 3.32 0.24
C LEU A 202 15.65 3.76 0.58
N GLN A 203 16.17 4.79 -0.09
CA GLN A 203 17.47 5.38 0.23
C GLN A 203 17.49 5.99 1.63
N HIS A 204 16.47 6.76 2.00
CA HIS A 204 16.32 7.32 3.34
C HIS A 204 16.32 6.22 4.41
N LEU A 205 15.62 5.12 4.17
CA LEU A 205 15.58 3.98 5.11
C LEU A 205 16.96 3.35 5.32
N THR A 206 17.74 3.21 4.24
CA THR A 206 19.09 2.64 4.32
C THR A 206 20.11 3.61 4.92
N GLY A 207 19.85 4.92 4.85
CA GLY A 207 20.68 5.98 5.42
C GLY A 207 20.40 6.23 6.92
N ALA A 208 19.14 6.28 7.33
CA ALA A 208 18.73 6.53 8.71
C ALA A 208 19.21 5.43 9.68
N THR A 209 19.27 4.18 9.22
CA THR A 209 19.84 3.05 9.97
C THR A 209 21.34 3.13 10.19
N ARG A 210 22.08 3.86 9.34
CA ARG A 210 23.53 4.05 9.51
C ARG A 210 23.82 5.07 10.62
N ALA A 211 23.03 6.14 10.68
CA ALA A 211 23.15 7.18 11.72
C ALA A 211 22.75 6.70 13.13
N LEU A 212 22.07 5.55 13.25
CA LEU A 212 21.75 4.91 14.53
C LEU A 212 22.79 3.87 14.97
N ALA A 213 23.74 3.51 14.08
CA ALA A 213 24.80 2.53 14.34
C ALA A 213 26.17 3.17 14.60
N GLU A 214 26.28 4.49 14.37
CA GLU A 214 27.42 5.36 14.74
C GLU A 214 27.10 6.08 16.05
#